data_AF-A0A437QHT3-F1
#
_entry.id   AF-A0A437QHT3-F1
#
_cell.length_a   1.000
_cell.length_b   1.000
_cell.length_c   1.000
_cell.angle_alpha   90.00
_cell.angle_beta   90.00
_cell.angle_gamma   90.00
#
_symmetry.space_group_name_H-M   'P 1'
#
loop_
_entity.id
_entity.type
_entity.pdbx_description
1 polymer ?
#
loop_
_entity_poly.entity_id
_entity_poly.type
_entity_poly.pdbx_seq_one_letter_code
_entity_poly.pdbx_strand_id
1 'polypeptide(L)'
;MPFASMQTIGESWRCRTGIAPSLKWFLRAVSAVGVVAILAAPVANAQNSSPSVSVFDMPRAQQAQLALASLLRSGEFDKAELAARKILSRFPTLPFPNFVAAFTSARKGDGAAALTSLETAADNGFQDLTALEQNAAFDIIRADPRFVALLERAKTKPPATSNINSEIEPAPIQGGVGMVTDKNTAWDPRLNLLKASFAFGSKLFASRIVDAGKNDPAGRLLNDLYRAGEAAGNIGDLYDNRDRDHSQVAMKRVPQVSYVEYGNKAKQAGLDFGFNSTIFFNAPTYGNSSVGVKGLYSVARFALGNAREAGILYLQYRSNHLYIYPSVRDHAPFKVDRFPANIPYYLVSRGKSGSDWPFMLAVANIMAAFKPEVKKHLVENNLLMPTVQMVFRRGQDIVAKPSDYLLPTAHPTVFDGKQINREKMVRLANSLQIGDIPPMVVLKVLQESDVSAPAGRGNSKGVVFDTPSAIARAVTTAGEPKSLTVSVEETAGVSDGGLTFHWVVLEGDPAKVKIAPRNAAGTTVEITASWQGRHDSTATPGIKSDRIDIGVFAQRGNHFSAPAIISVANIKNDDD
;
A
#
# COMPACT_ATOMS: atom_id res chain seq x y z
N MET A 1 -57.16 29.31 -38.83
CA MET A 1 -57.25 28.59 -40.11
C MET A 1 -56.73 29.46 -41.25
N PRO A 2 -55.43 29.80 -41.27
CA PRO A 2 -55.10 31.20 -41.57
C PRO A 2 -53.68 31.45 -42.16
N PHE A 3 -53.41 32.72 -42.46
CA PHE A 3 -52.19 33.53 -42.17
C PHE A 3 -50.91 32.78 -41.72
N ALA A 4 -49.68 33.14 -42.07
CA ALA A 4 -49.04 34.24 -42.81
C ALA A 4 -47.53 33.90 -42.80
N SER A 5 -46.79 34.18 -43.88
CA SER A 5 -45.71 35.20 -43.97
C SER A 5 -44.52 34.99 -43.02
N MET A 6 -43.28 34.86 -43.55
CA MET A 6 -42.27 35.93 -43.56
C MET A 6 -41.84 36.37 -42.14
N GLN A 7 -40.57 36.50 -41.78
CA GLN A 7 -39.46 37.13 -42.49
C GLN A 7 -38.22 36.97 -41.55
N THR A 8 -37.10 36.43 -42.02
CA THR A 8 -35.85 37.14 -42.39
C THR A 8 -34.80 37.35 -41.31
N ILE A 9 -33.55 37.02 -41.72
CA ILE A 9 -32.30 37.82 -41.65
C ILE A 9 -31.79 38.11 -40.23
N GLY A 10 -30.54 37.89 -39.87
CA GLY A 10 -29.37 37.53 -40.67
C GLY A 10 -28.11 37.63 -39.82
N GLU A 11 -27.00 37.29 -40.47
CA GLU A 11 -25.67 37.87 -40.31
C GLU A 11 -25.18 38.21 -38.89
N SER A 12 -24.12 37.54 -38.46
CA SER A 12 -22.76 38.07 -38.62
C SER A 12 -21.83 37.55 -37.53
N TRP A 13 -20.65 37.18 -38.00
CA TRP A 13 -19.47 36.97 -37.20
C TRP A 13 -19.11 38.23 -36.40
N ARG A 14 -18.85 38.08 -35.09
CA ARG A 14 -17.80 38.80 -34.35
C ARG A 14 -17.56 38.19 -32.96
N CYS A 15 -16.40 37.54 -32.86
CA CYS A 15 -15.44 37.48 -31.75
C CYS A 15 -15.84 38.12 -30.38
N ARG A 16 -15.76 37.33 -29.29
CA ARG A 16 -15.10 37.68 -27.99
C ARG A 16 -15.30 36.60 -26.89
N THR A 17 -14.19 36.13 -26.33
CA THR A 17 -13.85 35.88 -24.89
C THR A 17 -14.89 35.36 -23.87
N GLY A 18 -14.47 34.38 -23.04
CA GLY A 18 -15.03 34.05 -21.71
C GLY A 18 -15.61 32.62 -21.65
N ILE A 19 -15.03 31.63 -20.97
CA ILE A 19 -14.93 31.34 -19.52
C ILE A 19 -16.30 31.18 -18.80
N ALA A 20 -16.57 29.92 -18.41
CA ALA A 20 -17.42 29.37 -17.32
C ALA A 20 -18.97 29.39 -17.50
N PRO A 21 -19.78 28.80 -16.59
CA PRO A 21 -19.82 27.45 -15.97
C PRO A 21 -21.26 26.84 -15.95
N SER A 22 -21.45 25.56 -15.57
CA SER A 22 -22.76 25.13 -15.02
C SER A 22 -22.68 23.87 -14.14
N LEU A 23 -22.44 24.11 -12.85
CA LEU A 23 -22.72 23.22 -11.72
C LEU A 23 -23.77 23.92 -10.86
N LYS A 24 -24.98 23.37 -10.80
CA LYS A 24 -26.01 23.53 -9.75
C LYS A 24 -27.37 23.12 -10.33
N TRP A 25 -28.00 22.11 -9.75
CA TRP A 25 -29.43 21.98 -9.44
C TRP A 25 -29.69 20.51 -9.07
N PHE A 26 -29.81 20.22 -7.78
CA PHE A 26 -30.99 19.57 -7.18
C PHE A 26 -30.75 19.28 -5.68
N LEU A 27 -31.50 20.00 -4.84
CA LEU A 27 -31.72 19.69 -3.44
C LEU A 27 -33.18 20.03 -3.15
N ARG A 28 -33.99 19.04 -2.73
CA ARG A 28 -34.80 19.02 -1.49
C ARG A 28 -36.00 18.05 -1.54
N ALA A 29 -36.07 17.17 -0.53
CA ALA A 29 -37.22 16.82 0.33
C ALA A 29 -36.95 15.43 1.00
N VAL A 30 -36.27 15.36 2.14
CA VAL A 30 -36.77 15.28 3.55
C VAL A 30 -37.72 14.08 3.85
N SER A 31 -37.23 13.16 4.68
CA SER A 31 -38.00 12.47 5.72
C SER A 31 -37.08 12.10 6.88
N ALA A 32 -37.59 12.33 8.09
CA ALA A 32 -36.85 12.40 9.35
C ALA A 32 -36.67 11.04 10.04
N VAL A 33 -35.44 10.74 10.45
CA VAL A 33 -35.08 9.98 11.67
C VAL A 33 -33.77 10.59 12.16
N GLY A 34 -33.72 10.97 13.44
CA GLY A 34 -32.55 11.60 14.06
C GLY A 34 -31.35 10.66 14.04
N VAL A 35 -30.42 10.91 13.12
CA VAL A 35 -29.06 10.39 13.13
C VAL A 35 -28.16 11.59 13.37
N VAL A 36 -27.53 11.64 14.55
CA VAL A 36 -26.39 12.53 14.78
C VAL A 36 -25.27 12.02 13.88
N ALA A 37 -25.20 12.54 12.66
CA ALA A 37 -24.10 12.31 11.76
C ALA A 37 -22.89 13.09 12.29
N ILE A 38 -22.09 12.45 13.17
CA ILE A 38 -20.71 12.87 13.38
C ILE A 38 -19.98 12.51 12.08
N LEU A 39 -19.97 13.44 11.14
CA LEU A 39 -19.07 13.40 10.00
C LEU A 39 -17.65 13.29 10.57
N ALA A 40 -16.94 12.23 10.20
CA ALA A 40 -15.57 12.02 10.61
C ALA A 40 -14.70 13.16 10.06
N ALA A 41 -14.40 14.14 10.92
CA ALA A 41 -13.45 15.19 10.60
C ALA A 41 -12.06 14.57 10.36
N PRO A 42 -11.29 15.05 9.37
CA PRO A 42 -9.87 14.70 9.27
C PRO A 42 -9.17 15.18 10.55
N VAL A 43 -8.49 14.25 11.24
CA VAL A 43 -7.70 14.56 12.43
C VAL A 43 -6.55 15.48 12.00
N ALA A 44 -6.65 16.77 12.32
CA ALA A 44 -5.59 17.77 12.14
C ALA A 44 -4.82 17.97 13.46
N ASN A 45 -3.50 18.17 13.38
CA ASN A 45 -2.58 18.25 14.53
C ASN A 45 -1.91 19.64 14.63
N ALA A 46 -1.66 20.09 15.87
CA ALA A 46 -0.82 21.25 16.20
C ALA A 46 0.45 20.88 16.99
N GLN A 47 1.42 21.80 17.00
CA GLN A 47 2.59 21.82 17.89
C GLN A 47 2.41 22.91 18.97
N ASN A 48 2.75 22.59 20.24
CA ASN A 48 3.74 23.33 21.03
C ASN A 48 4.16 22.58 22.31
N SER A 49 5.49 22.55 22.53
CA SER A 49 6.28 22.24 23.73
C SER A 49 5.56 21.74 25.01
N SER A 50 5.39 20.41 25.11
CA SER A 50 5.30 19.57 26.32
C SER A 50 5.59 18.13 25.90
N PRO A 51 6.13 17.24 26.76
CA PRO A 51 7.12 16.21 26.40
C PRO A 51 6.73 15.51 25.11
N SER A 52 7.44 15.88 24.04
CA SER A 52 7.00 15.62 22.67
C SER A 52 6.78 14.13 22.49
N VAL A 53 5.55 13.73 22.12
CA VAL A 53 5.28 12.38 21.62
C VAL A 53 6.34 12.07 20.59
N SER A 54 7.13 11.02 20.82
CA SER A 54 8.15 10.59 19.87
C SER A 54 7.49 10.40 18.52
N VAL A 55 8.08 10.93 17.45
CA VAL A 55 7.54 10.75 16.09
C VAL A 55 7.30 9.26 15.80
N PHE A 56 8.13 8.38 16.33
CA PHE A 56 8.02 6.93 16.18
C PHE A 56 6.84 6.29 16.93
N ASP A 57 6.23 6.99 17.88
CA ASP A 57 5.00 6.53 18.55
C ASP A 57 3.73 6.99 17.81
N MET A 58 3.83 7.89 16.83
CA MET A 58 2.68 8.41 16.06
C MET A 58 1.83 7.32 15.40
N PRO A 59 2.40 6.25 14.80
CA PRO A 59 1.58 5.15 14.25
C PRO A 59 0.68 4.49 15.31
N ARG A 60 1.21 4.27 16.52
CA ARG A 60 0.44 3.67 17.63
C ARG A 60 -0.62 4.64 18.16
N ALA A 61 -0.27 5.92 18.27
CA ALA A 61 -1.21 6.96 18.66
C ALA A 61 -2.39 7.04 17.67
N GLN A 62 -2.10 7.05 16.37
CA GLN A 62 -3.11 7.09 15.31
C GLN A 62 -4.03 5.86 15.35
N GLN A 63 -3.46 4.65 15.48
CA GLN A 63 -4.27 3.43 15.57
C GLN A 63 -5.20 3.46 16.79
N ALA A 64 -4.71 3.93 17.94
CA ALA A 64 -5.53 4.06 19.14
C ALA A 64 -6.65 5.11 18.97
N GLN A 65 -6.36 6.23 18.30
CA GLN A 65 -7.38 7.24 17.99
C GLN A 65 -8.46 6.71 17.03
N LEU A 66 -8.11 5.92 16.02
CA LEU A 66 -9.08 5.28 15.12
C LEU A 66 -10.01 4.32 15.87
N ALA A 67 -9.45 3.51 16.78
CA ALA A 67 -10.24 2.64 17.64
C ALA A 67 -11.18 3.45 18.57
N LEU A 68 -10.68 4.54 19.15
CA LEU A 68 -11.47 5.46 19.96
C LEU A 68 -12.63 6.09 19.16
N ALA A 69 -12.35 6.55 17.94
CA ALA A 69 -13.38 7.10 17.05
C ALA A 69 -14.44 6.05 16.68
N SER A 70 -14.06 4.78 16.57
CA SER A 70 -15.02 3.70 16.35
C SER A 70 -15.96 3.50 17.53
N LEU A 71 -15.44 3.52 18.77
CA LEU A 71 -16.26 3.41 19.99
C LEU A 71 -17.27 4.56 20.08
N LEU A 72 -16.84 5.79 19.76
CA LEU A 72 -17.73 6.94 19.73
C LEU A 72 -18.85 6.80 18.69
N ARG A 73 -18.54 6.36 17.47
CA ARG A 73 -19.55 6.14 16.43
C ARG A 73 -20.55 5.05 16.80
N SER A 74 -20.11 4.04 17.54
CA SER A 74 -20.98 2.96 18.04
C SER A 74 -21.81 3.36 19.27
N GLY A 75 -21.65 4.58 19.79
CA GLY A 75 -22.34 5.03 21.01
C GLY A 75 -21.82 4.38 22.30
N GLU A 76 -20.68 3.70 22.26
CA GLU A 76 -20.09 3.00 23.41
C GLU A 76 -19.29 3.97 24.30
N PHE A 77 -19.97 4.97 24.87
CA PHE A 77 -19.34 6.12 25.52
C PHE A 77 -18.47 5.76 26.74
N ASP A 78 -18.88 4.79 27.56
CA ASP A 78 -18.08 4.36 28.72
C ASP A 78 -16.76 3.70 28.28
N LYS A 79 -16.81 2.90 27.21
CA LYS A 79 -15.61 2.31 26.62
C LYS A 79 -14.74 3.39 25.95
N ALA A 80 -15.36 4.37 25.31
CA ALA A 80 -14.66 5.50 24.71
C ALA A 80 -13.92 6.34 25.76
N GLU A 81 -14.53 6.62 26.91
CA GLU A 81 -13.86 7.31 28.01
C GLU A 81 -12.65 6.52 28.54
N LEU A 82 -12.82 5.22 28.79
CA LEU A 82 -11.73 4.37 29.27
C LEU A 82 -10.58 4.33 28.26
N ALA A 83 -10.92 4.20 26.97
CA ALA A 83 -9.94 4.23 25.88
C ALA A 83 -9.24 5.60 25.79
N ALA A 84 -9.97 6.71 25.89
CA ALA A 84 -9.40 8.06 25.89
C ALA A 84 -8.43 8.26 27.05
N ARG A 85 -8.81 7.88 28.29
CA ARG A 85 -7.92 7.93 29.46
C ARG A 85 -6.65 7.10 29.26
N LYS A 86 -6.78 5.89 28.71
CA LYS A 86 -5.63 5.03 28.38
C LYS A 86 -4.71 5.63 27.32
N ILE A 87 -5.26 6.36 26.35
CA ILE A 87 -4.47 7.07 25.35
C ILE A 87 -3.76 8.26 26.00
N LEU A 88 -4.47 9.07 26.77
CA LEU A 88 -3.94 10.27 27.43
C LEU A 88 -2.88 9.96 28.49
N SER A 89 -2.91 8.78 29.13
CA SER A 89 -1.83 8.37 30.04
C SER A 89 -0.48 8.17 29.34
N ARG A 90 -0.48 7.95 28.03
CA ARG A 90 0.73 7.83 27.21
C ARG A 90 0.99 9.04 26.32
N PHE A 91 -0.08 9.69 25.87
CA PHE A 91 -0.05 10.79 24.91
C PHE A 91 -0.94 11.95 25.39
N PRO A 92 -0.54 12.64 26.47
CA PRO A 92 -1.40 13.60 27.17
C PRO A 92 -1.78 14.82 26.31
N THR A 93 -0.98 15.13 25.30
CA THR A 93 -1.16 16.30 24.42
C THR A 93 -2.00 16.00 23.17
N LEU A 94 -2.50 14.77 22.97
CA LEU A 94 -3.27 14.47 21.77
C LEU A 94 -4.63 15.20 21.78
N PRO A 95 -5.01 15.94 20.72
CA PRO A 95 -6.20 16.78 20.76
C PRO A 95 -7.50 15.97 20.80
N PHE A 96 -7.62 14.95 19.95
CA PHE A 96 -8.85 14.18 19.83
C PHE A 96 -9.22 13.41 21.13
N PRO A 97 -8.31 12.67 21.79
CA PRO A 97 -8.62 12.03 23.07
C PRO A 97 -9.00 13.02 24.18
N ASN A 98 -8.40 14.22 24.22
CA ASN A 98 -8.80 15.27 25.16
C ASN A 98 -10.22 15.79 24.85
N PHE A 99 -10.57 15.94 23.56
CA PHE A 99 -11.95 16.24 23.16
C PHE A 99 -12.93 15.14 23.60
N VAL A 100 -12.56 13.86 23.43
CA VAL A 100 -13.41 12.76 23.89
C VAL A 100 -13.57 12.77 25.41
N ALA A 101 -12.49 13.00 26.15
CA ALA A 101 -12.54 13.15 27.60
C ALA A 101 -13.49 14.28 28.00
N ALA A 102 -13.38 15.45 27.35
CA ALA A 102 -14.28 16.58 27.56
C ALA A 102 -15.75 16.21 27.33
N PHE A 103 -16.03 15.58 26.19
CA PHE A 103 -17.36 15.11 25.82
C PHE A 103 -17.94 14.14 26.86
N THR A 104 -17.16 13.15 27.29
CA THR A 104 -17.61 12.15 28.26
C THR A 104 -17.82 12.74 29.66
N SER A 105 -16.97 13.68 30.10
CA SER A 105 -17.16 14.40 31.36
C SER A 105 -18.41 15.27 31.34
N ALA A 106 -18.67 15.96 30.23
CA ALA A 106 -19.84 16.81 30.09
C ALA A 106 -21.14 16.00 30.12
N ARG A 107 -21.17 14.82 29.48
CA ARG A 107 -22.29 13.86 29.58
C ARG A 107 -22.57 13.38 31.00
N LYS A 108 -21.57 13.38 31.87
CA LYS A 108 -21.70 13.01 33.30
C LYS A 108 -22.07 14.19 34.20
N GLY A 109 -22.25 15.39 33.64
CA GLY A 109 -22.53 16.61 34.40
C GLY A 109 -21.30 17.29 34.99
N ASP A 110 -20.08 16.82 34.70
CA ASP A 110 -18.85 17.43 35.20
C ASP A 110 -18.34 18.50 34.22
N GLY A 111 -18.95 19.69 34.31
CA GLY A 111 -18.60 20.84 33.46
C GLY A 111 -17.17 21.35 33.68
N ALA A 112 -16.64 21.25 34.90
CA ALA A 112 -15.29 21.69 35.21
C ALA A 112 -14.24 20.80 34.53
N ALA A 113 -14.36 19.47 34.66
CA ALA A 113 -13.45 18.54 33.99
C ALA A 113 -13.61 18.57 32.46
N ALA A 114 -14.84 18.80 31.99
CA ALA A 114 -15.11 18.99 30.56
C ALA A 114 -14.33 20.18 30.00
N LEU A 115 -14.40 21.34 30.67
CA LEU A 115 -13.69 22.56 30.25
C LEU A 115 -12.17 22.37 30.25
N THR A 116 -11.59 21.84 31.32
CA THR A 116 -10.13 21.60 31.39
C THR A 116 -9.63 20.71 30.24
N SER A 117 -10.39 19.64 29.95
CA SER A 117 -10.04 18.73 28.86
C SER A 117 -10.20 19.40 27.49
N LEU A 118 -11.21 20.26 27.32
CA LEU A 118 -11.46 20.98 26.08
C LEU A 118 -10.44 22.09 25.82
N GLU A 119 -10.02 22.80 26.87
CA GLU A 119 -8.91 23.77 26.82
C GLU A 119 -7.63 23.07 26.36
N THR A 120 -7.32 21.92 26.97
CA THR A 120 -6.17 21.10 26.57
C THR A 120 -6.30 20.65 25.12
N ALA A 121 -7.48 20.20 24.68
CA ALA A 121 -7.71 19.80 23.30
C ALA A 121 -7.47 20.97 22.33
N ALA A 122 -8.02 22.14 22.62
CA ALA A 122 -7.90 23.34 21.78
C ALA A 122 -6.47 23.90 21.75
N ASP A 123 -5.77 23.93 22.88
CA ASP A 123 -4.37 24.36 22.97
C ASP A 123 -3.47 23.47 22.10
N ASN A 124 -3.80 22.19 21.99
CA ASN A 124 -3.09 21.22 21.17
C ASN A 124 -3.63 21.09 19.73
N GLY A 125 -4.59 21.93 19.30
CA GLY A 125 -4.99 22.06 17.91
C GLY A 125 -6.33 21.42 17.52
N PHE A 126 -7.16 21.03 18.48
CA PHE A 126 -8.54 20.66 18.17
C PHE A 126 -9.33 21.90 17.73
N GLN A 127 -9.88 21.88 16.50
CA GLN A 127 -10.51 23.03 15.87
C GLN A 127 -11.84 22.70 15.16
N ASP A 128 -12.44 21.54 15.43
CA ASP A 128 -13.74 21.17 14.83
C ASP A 128 -14.87 22.01 15.45
N LEU A 129 -15.14 23.17 14.84
CA LEU A 129 -16.18 24.10 15.27
C LEU A 129 -17.57 23.46 15.29
N THR A 130 -17.87 22.54 14.37
CA THR A 130 -19.17 21.87 14.34
C THR A 130 -19.32 20.99 15.59
N ALA A 131 -18.28 20.22 15.92
CA ALA A 131 -18.26 19.38 17.11
C ALA A 131 -18.32 20.18 18.43
N LEU A 132 -17.80 21.41 18.45
CA LEU A 132 -17.87 22.30 19.61
C LEU A 132 -19.24 22.98 19.73
N GLU A 133 -19.78 23.50 18.63
CA GLU A 133 -21.00 24.32 18.65
C GLU A 133 -22.29 23.50 18.68
N GLN A 134 -22.33 22.33 18.03
CA GLN A 134 -23.59 21.58 17.84
C GLN A 134 -23.76 20.42 18.81
N ASN A 135 -22.74 20.11 19.62
CA ASN A 135 -22.80 18.96 20.53
C ASN A 135 -23.54 19.31 21.83
N ALA A 136 -24.74 18.76 22.00
CA ALA A 136 -25.59 18.98 23.17
C ALA A 136 -24.95 18.57 24.50
N ALA A 137 -23.93 17.70 24.49
CA ALA A 137 -23.20 17.36 25.72
C ALA A 137 -22.54 18.59 26.37
N PHE A 138 -22.20 19.62 25.58
CA PHE A 138 -21.56 20.82 26.08
C PHE A 138 -22.53 21.91 26.53
N ASP A 139 -23.85 21.68 26.49
CA ASP A 139 -24.86 22.67 26.92
C ASP A 139 -24.61 23.16 28.36
N ILE A 140 -24.12 22.27 29.22
CA ILE A 140 -23.78 22.57 30.63
C ILE A 140 -22.62 23.55 30.80
N ILE A 141 -21.78 23.74 29.78
CA ILE A 141 -20.60 24.63 29.80
C ILE A 141 -20.69 25.78 28.80
N ARG A 142 -21.76 25.86 27.99
CA ARG A 142 -21.92 26.88 26.93
C ARG A 142 -21.84 28.31 27.43
N ALA A 143 -22.38 28.56 28.62
CA ALA A 143 -22.39 29.89 29.24
C ALA A 143 -21.09 30.22 29.99
N ASP A 144 -20.17 29.26 30.15
CA ASP A 144 -18.89 29.51 30.82
C ASP A 144 -18.03 30.43 29.93
N PRO A 145 -17.52 31.56 30.45
CA PRO A 145 -16.68 32.47 29.68
C PRO A 145 -15.46 31.80 29.03
N ARG A 146 -14.92 30.73 29.64
CA ARG A 146 -13.81 29.95 29.09
C ARG A 146 -14.22 29.20 27.82
N PHE A 147 -15.43 28.66 27.78
CA PHE A 147 -15.98 28.02 26.58
C PHE A 147 -16.17 29.02 25.45
N VAL A 148 -16.72 30.20 25.76
CA VAL A 148 -16.90 31.28 24.78
C VAL A 148 -15.54 31.71 24.22
N ALA A 149 -14.53 31.89 25.08
CA ALA A 149 -13.17 32.22 24.65
C ALA A 149 -12.54 31.13 23.77
N LEU A 150 -12.80 29.85 24.08
CA LEU A 150 -12.35 28.72 23.26
C LEU A 150 -12.94 28.76 21.85
N LEU A 151 -14.24 29.00 21.72
CA LEU A 151 -14.92 29.10 20.43
C LEU A 151 -14.37 30.25 19.59
N GLU A 152 -14.20 31.44 20.19
CA GLU A 152 -13.64 32.59 19.49
C GLU A 152 -12.19 32.34 19.03
N ARG A 153 -11.40 31.65 19.86
CA ARG A 153 -10.03 31.24 19.49
C ARG A 153 -10.03 30.22 18.35
N ALA A 154 -10.97 29.27 18.34
CA ALA A 154 -11.10 28.29 17.27
C ALA A 154 -11.58 28.90 15.94
N LYS A 155 -12.38 29.97 15.97
CA LYS A 155 -12.83 30.72 14.78
C LYS A 155 -11.72 31.58 14.16
N THR A 156 -10.84 32.13 14.99
CA THR A 156 -9.82 33.11 14.56
C THR A 156 -8.48 32.49 14.20
N LYS A 157 -8.16 31.31 14.75
CA LYS A 157 -6.95 30.59 14.41
C LYS A 157 -7.21 29.77 13.14
N PRO A 158 -6.52 30.02 12.01
CA PRO A 158 -6.65 29.17 10.84
C PRO A 158 -6.41 27.71 11.23
N PRO A 159 -7.02 26.73 10.53
CA PRO A 159 -6.71 25.33 10.73
C PRO A 159 -5.19 25.22 10.69
N ALA A 160 -4.58 24.64 11.73
CA ALA A 160 -3.13 24.47 11.75
C ALA A 160 -2.73 23.65 10.52
N THR A 161 -2.33 24.31 9.43
CA THR A 161 -1.74 23.66 8.27
C THR A 161 -0.44 23.11 8.76
N SER A 162 -0.40 21.80 8.97
CA SER A 162 0.69 21.17 9.69
C SER A 162 2.02 21.45 8.97
N ASN A 163 2.88 22.25 9.59
CA ASN A 163 4.32 22.20 9.35
C ASN A 163 4.90 20.95 10.02
N ILE A 164 4.34 19.77 9.76
CA ILE A 164 5.05 18.49 10.02
C ILE A 164 6.16 18.29 8.98
N ASN A 165 6.19 19.14 7.94
CA ASN A 165 7.40 19.54 7.24
C ASN A 165 8.17 20.62 8.04
N SER A 166 8.36 20.49 9.36
CA SER A 166 9.59 21.06 9.93
C SER A 166 10.70 20.47 9.06
N GLU A 167 11.45 21.29 8.32
CA GLU A 167 12.44 20.81 7.36
C GLU A 167 13.22 19.65 7.98
N ILE A 168 12.83 18.43 7.59
CA ILE A 168 13.45 17.24 8.12
C ILE A 168 14.77 17.20 7.40
N GLU A 169 15.85 17.48 8.11
CA GLU A 169 17.17 17.38 7.50
C GLU A 169 17.41 15.91 7.13
N PRO A 170 17.59 15.58 5.84
CA PRO A 170 17.86 14.21 5.45
C PRO A 170 19.18 13.77 6.07
N ALA A 171 19.20 12.61 6.73
CA ALA A 171 20.42 12.12 7.37
C ALA A 171 21.44 11.70 6.29
N PRO A 172 22.73 12.08 6.42
CA PRO A 172 23.74 11.64 5.47
C PRO A 172 23.94 10.12 5.54
N ILE A 173 24.15 9.48 4.39
CA ILE A 173 24.66 8.11 4.36
C ILE A 173 26.15 8.11 4.76
N GLN A 174 26.49 7.42 5.84
CA GLN A 174 27.85 7.32 6.36
C GLN A 174 28.36 5.88 6.29
N GLY A 175 29.45 5.66 5.57
CA GLY A 175 30.18 4.38 5.58
C GLY A 175 29.38 3.14 5.14
N GLY A 176 28.32 3.29 4.35
CA GLY A 176 27.40 2.17 4.11
C GLY A 176 25.99 2.45 4.56
N VAL A 177 25.80 3.34 5.54
CA VAL A 177 24.65 3.26 6.44
C VAL A 177 23.85 4.56 6.49
N GLY A 178 22.53 4.43 6.33
CA GLY A 178 21.55 5.48 6.62
C GLY A 178 20.87 5.20 7.96
N MET A 179 21.17 5.99 8.98
CA MET A 179 20.58 5.82 10.32
C MET A 179 19.22 6.53 10.43
N VAL A 180 18.17 5.78 10.81
CA VAL A 180 16.83 6.30 11.12
C VAL A 180 16.81 6.84 12.54
N THR A 181 16.53 8.13 12.66
CA THR A 181 16.45 8.88 13.91
C THR A 181 15.23 9.80 13.91
N ASP A 182 14.89 10.37 15.07
CA ASP A 182 13.83 11.36 15.19
C ASP A 182 14.15 12.67 14.45
N LYS A 183 15.43 12.93 14.14
CA LYS A 183 15.87 14.12 13.39
C LYS A 183 15.56 14.04 11.90
N ASN A 184 15.63 12.84 11.32
CA ASN A 184 15.44 12.64 9.88
C ASN A 184 14.14 11.89 9.53
N THR A 185 13.22 11.75 10.50
CA THR A 185 11.92 11.08 10.29
C THR A 185 10.78 12.01 10.66
N ALA A 186 9.79 12.15 9.79
CA ALA A 186 8.52 12.76 10.14
C ALA A 186 7.33 11.82 9.96
N TRP A 187 6.21 12.26 10.49
CA TRP A 187 4.90 11.66 10.30
C TRP A 187 4.18 12.32 9.12
N ASP A 188 3.75 11.55 8.12
CA ASP A 188 2.82 12.02 7.09
C ASP A 188 1.39 11.68 7.51
N PRO A 189 0.59 12.64 8.00
CA PRO A 189 -0.78 12.38 8.46
C PRO A 189 -1.73 12.02 7.32
N ARG A 190 -1.40 12.32 6.05
CA ARG A 190 -2.24 11.98 4.90
C ARG A 190 -2.17 10.49 4.59
N LEU A 191 -0.98 9.92 4.75
CA LEU A 191 -0.72 8.50 4.52
C LEU A 191 -0.79 7.67 5.81
N ASN A 192 -0.78 8.32 6.97
CA ASN A 192 -0.64 7.69 8.29
C ASN A 192 0.63 6.82 8.37
N LEU A 193 1.74 7.35 7.85
CA LEU A 193 3.03 6.67 7.75
C LEU A 193 4.16 7.59 8.20
N LEU A 194 5.25 7.01 8.66
CA LEU A 194 6.51 7.69 8.85
C LEU A 194 7.24 7.82 7.52
N LYS A 195 7.97 8.92 7.33
CA LYS A 195 8.88 9.12 6.22
C LYS A 195 10.27 9.46 6.76
N ALA A 196 11.21 8.53 6.61
CA ALA A 196 12.62 8.78 6.87
C ALA A 196 13.29 9.31 5.60
N SER A 197 14.12 10.33 5.75
CA SER A 197 14.82 10.97 4.64
C SER A 197 16.33 10.83 4.79
N PHE A 198 17.00 10.50 3.70
CA PHE A 198 18.44 10.37 3.61
C PHE A 198 19.03 11.27 2.52
N ALA A 199 20.19 11.84 2.81
CA ALA A 199 21.03 12.56 1.87
C ALA A 199 22.13 11.63 1.35
N PHE A 200 22.07 11.38 0.05
CA PHE A 200 23.10 10.64 -0.67
C PHE A 200 24.17 11.66 -1.10
N GLY A 201 25.34 11.64 -0.42
CA GLY A 201 26.36 12.68 -0.62
C GLY A 201 26.93 12.75 -2.04
N SER A 202 27.57 13.85 -2.44
CA SER A 202 28.18 13.98 -3.78
C SER A 202 29.33 13.00 -4.06
N LYS A 203 29.84 12.32 -3.03
CA LYS A 203 30.84 11.24 -3.09
C LYS A 203 30.21 9.86 -2.79
N LEU A 204 28.99 9.61 -3.24
CA LEU A 204 28.34 8.31 -3.10
C LEU A 204 29.29 7.18 -3.52
N PHE A 205 29.54 6.25 -2.59
CA PHE A 205 30.37 5.05 -2.69
C PHE A 205 31.37 5.01 -3.84
N ALA A 206 32.65 5.21 -3.52
CA ALA A 206 33.76 5.05 -4.46
C ALA A 206 33.89 3.65 -5.10
N SER A 207 33.05 2.68 -4.70
CA SER A 207 33.08 1.34 -5.25
C SER A 207 32.66 1.34 -6.72
N ARG A 208 33.61 1.05 -7.60
CA ARG A 208 33.36 0.72 -9.01
C ARG A 208 32.76 -0.68 -9.20
N ILE A 209 32.59 -1.43 -8.11
CA ILE A 209 32.01 -2.77 -8.09
C ILE A 209 30.57 -2.65 -7.61
N VAL A 210 29.64 -3.19 -8.38
CA VAL A 210 28.20 -3.29 -8.05
C VAL A 210 27.94 -4.59 -7.29
N ASP A 211 28.45 -5.71 -7.80
CA ASP A 211 28.30 -7.04 -7.22
C ASP A 211 29.67 -7.71 -7.07
N ALA A 212 30.11 -7.96 -5.83
CA ALA A 212 31.43 -8.50 -5.49
C ALA A 212 31.52 -10.04 -5.50
N GLY A 213 30.56 -10.71 -6.13
CA GLY A 213 30.55 -12.17 -6.23
C GLY A 213 31.74 -12.76 -6.97
N LYS A 214 32.66 -13.39 -6.23
CA LYS A 214 33.75 -14.18 -6.82
C LYS A 214 33.17 -15.29 -7.69
N ASN A 215 33.67 -15.40 -8.92
CA ASN A 215 33.25 -16.38 -9.93
C ASN A 215 31.77 -16.34 -10.33
N ASP A 216 31.03 -15.29 -9.99
CA ASP A 216 29.63 -15.14 -10.37
C ASP A 216 29.46 -14.50 -11.76
N PRO A 217 28.91 -15.20 -12.76
CA PRO A 217 28.72 -14.65 -14.11
C PRO A 217 27.82 -13.42 -14.15
N ALA A 218 26.74 -13.42 -13.38
CA ALA A 218 25.81 -12.29 -13.34
C ALA A 218 26.47 -11.05 -12.72
N GLY A 219 27.26 -11.26 -11.66
CA GLY A 219 28.02 -10.18 -11.03
C GLY A 219 29.09 -9.58 -11.96
N ARG A 220 29.81 -10.43 -12.70
CA ARG A 220 30.77 -9.97 -13.72
C ARG A 220 30.09 -9.15 -14.81
N LEU A 221 29.01 -9.68 -15.41
CA LEU A 221 28.24 -8.98 -16.43
C LEU A 221 27.77 -7.61 -15.94
N LEU A 222 27.18 -7.55 -14.73
CA LEU A 222 26.68 -6.30 -14.16
C LEU A 222 27.79 -5.28 -13.91
N ASN A 223 28.94 -5.71 -13.40
CA ASN A 223 30.09 -4.85 -13.21
C ASN A 223 30.66 -4.34 -14.54
N ASP A 224 30.63 -5.14 -15.60
CA ASP A 224 31.10 -4.75 -16.93
C ASP A 224 30.18 -3.66 -17.52
N LEU A 225 28.86 -3.88 -17.47
CA LEU A 225 27.86 -2.90 -17.90
C LEU A 225 27.98 -1.58 -17.12
N TYR A 226 28.17 -1.65 -15.80
CA TYR A 226 28.32 -0.46 -14.98
C TYR A 226 29.60 0.32 -15.32
N ARG A 227 30.73 -0.37 -15.53
CA ARG A 227 31.99 0.27 -15.95
C ARG A 227 31.89 0.92 -17.33
N ALA A 228 31.06 0.38 -18.21
CA ALA A 228 30.76 0.96 -19.52
C ALA A 228 29.78 2.15 -19.45
N GLY A 229 29.16 2.42 -18.28
CA GLY A 229 28.12 3.44 -18.14
C GLY A 229 26.75 2.99 -18.67
N GLU A 230 26.59 1.71 -19.00
CA GLU A 230 25.36 1.14 -19.55
C GLU A 230 24.40 0.64 -18.48
N ALA A 231 24.84 0.58 -17.21
CA ALA A 231 24.02 0.22 -16.06
C ALA A 231 24.07 1.33 -15.00
N ALA A 232 22.97 1.54 -14.28
CA ALA A 232 22.85 2.57 -13.27
C ALA A 232 23.65 2.28 -11.99
N GLY A 233 23.86 1.00 -11.67
CA GLY A 233 24.40 0.58 -10.37
C GLY A 233 23.38 0.78 -9.23
N ASN A 234 23.83 0.58 -7.99
CA ASN A 234 22.98 0.70 -6.79
C ASN A 234 23.24 1.96 -5.96
N ILE A 235 24.03 2.90 -6.48
CA ILE A 235 24.21 4.20 -5.82
C ILE A 235 22.85 4.89 -5.70
N GLY A 236 22.44 5.22 -4.46
CA GLY A 236 21.14 5.82 -4.17
C GLY A 236 20.04 4.81 -3.81
N ASP A 237 20.32 3.50 -3.87
CA ASP A 237 19.38 2.48 -3.42
C ASP A 237 19.59 2.16 -1.93
N LEU A 238 18.49 1.81 -1.27
CA LEU A 238 18.47 1.38 0.13
C LEU A 238 18.17 -0.11 0.26
N TYR A 239 18.80 -0.73 1.25
CA TYR A 239 18.42 -2.03 1.78
C TYR A 239 17.90 -1.90 3.21
N ASP A 240 16.66 -2.32 3.43
CA ASP A 240 16.00 -2.28 4.74
C ASP A 240 15.88 -3.69 5.35
N ASN A 241 16.63 -3.94 6.42
CA ASN A 241 16.52 -5.17 7.20
C ASN A 241 15.53 -4.97 8.36
N ARG A 242 14.48 -5.79 8.35
CA ARG A 242 13.41 -5.77 9.36
C ARG A 242 13.39 -7.06 10.18
N ASP A 243 14.54 -7.66 10.40
CA ASP A 243 14.70 -8.85 11.25
C ASP A 243 15.88 -8.78 12.22
N ARG A 244 16.42 -7.58 12.45
CA ARG A 244 17.57 -7.33 13.35
C ARG A 244 18.80 -8.12 12.92
N ASP A 245 19.08 -8.07 11.62
CA ASP A 245 20.23 -8.70 10.98
C ASP A 245 20.24 -10.23 11.10
N HIS A 246 19.08 -10.83 11.37
CA HIS A 246 18.92 -12.28 11.42
C HIS A 246 19.14 -12.92 10.05
N SER A 247 18.74 -12.23 8.98
CA SER A 247 19.07 -12.61 7.61
C SER A 247 19.28 -11.37 6.75
N GLN A 248 20.55 -11.00 6.52
CA GLN A 248 20.90 -9.80 5.78
C GLN A 248 21.82 -10.07 4.60
N VAL A 249 21.57 -9.48 3.42
CA VAL A 249 22.60 -9.50 2.37
C VAL A 249 23.87 -8.87 2.92
N ALA A 250 25.02 -9.52 2.77
CA ALA A 250 26.28 -8.96 3.28
C ALA A 250 26.64 -7.66 2.53
N MET A 251 26.93 -6.56 3.25
CA MET A 251 27.33 -5.27 2.65
C MET A 251 28.47 -5.41 1.64
N LYS A 252 29.45 -6.28 1.95
CA LYS A 252 30.59 -6.56 1.06
C LYS A 252 30.18 -7.18 -0.27
N ARG A 253 29.01 -7.82 -0.35
CA ARG A 253 28.50 -8.45 -1.56
C ARG A 253 27.94 -7.42 -2.54
N VAL A 254 27.26 -6.39 -2.05
CA VAL A 254 26.62 -5.33 -2.84
C VAL A 254 27.08 -3.94 -2.35
N PRO A 255 28.37 -3.59 -2.51
CA PRO A 255 28.99 -2.47 -1.81
C PRO A 255 28.50 -1.07 -2.22
N GLN A 256 27.63 -0.95 -3.23
CA GLN A 256 26.98 0.31 -3.62
C GLN A 256 25.65 0.56 -2.91
N VAL A 257 25.01 -0.48 -2.37
CA VAL A 257 23.73 -0.36 -1.67
C VAL A 257 23.96 0.26 -0.29
N SER A 258 23.10 1.22 0.08
CA SER A 258 23.10 1.82 1.41
C SER A 258 22.17 1.06 2.35
N TYR A 259 22.62 0.70 3.54
CA TYR A 259 21.89 -0.09 4.52
C TYR A 259 21.16 0.82 5.47
N VAL A 260 19.88 0.55 5.69
CA VAL A 260 19.08 1.26 6.68
C VAL A 260 19.32 0.64 8.04
N GLU A 261 19.72 1.48 8.98
CA GLU A 261 19.87 1.10 10.40
C GLU A 261 18.92 1.93 11.26
N TYR A 262 18.49 1.36 12.38
CA TYR A 262 17.52 2.01 13.26
C TYR A 262 18.18 2.46 14.58
N GLY A 263 18.02 3.74 14.91
CA GLY A 263 18.47 4.28 16.20
C GLY A 263 17.64 3.74 17.37
N ASN A 264 18.15 3.92 18.60
CA ASN A 264 17.56 3.33 19.81
C ASN A 264 16.06 3.63 19.98
N LYS A 265 15.63 4.88 19.75
CA LYS A 265 14.21 5.27 19.86
C LYS A 265 13.34 4.54 18.81
N ALA A 266 13.83 4.36 17.59
CA ALA A 266 13.12 3.65 16.53
C ALA A 266 13.03 2.14 16.84
N LYS A 267 14.11 1.54 17.35
CA LYS A 267 14.14 0.13 17.80
C LYS A 267 13.18 -0.11 18.98
N GLN A 268 13.13 0.80 19.96
CA GLN A 268 12.16 0.75 21.06
C GLN A 268 10.70 0.89 20.56
N ALA A 269 10.49 1.63 19.47
CA ALA A 269 9.21 1.70 18.78
C ALA A 269 8.91 0.46 17.91
N GLY A 270 9.85 -0.48 17.78
CA GLY A 270 9.68 -1.71 17.00
C GLY A 270 9.70 -1.49 15.49
N LEU A 271 10.32 -0.41 15.02
CA LEU A 271 10.42 -0.10 13.59
C LEU A 271 11.47 -0.94 12.84
N ASP A 272 12.24 -1.77 13.55
CA ASP A 272 13.33 -2.59 13.02
C ASP A 272 12.93 -4.07 12.84
N PHE A 273 11.66 -4.42 13.03
CA PHE A 273 11.25 -5.81 13.13
C PHE A 273 9.89 -6.11 12.46
N GLY A 274 9.80 -7.26 11.79
CA GLY A 274 8.58 -7.81 11.21
C GLY A 274 8.05 -7.03 10.01
N PHE A 275 6.74 -7.11 9.79
CA PHE A 275 6.05 -6.43 8.69
C PHE A 275 6.24 -4.92 8.75
N ASN A 276 6.73 -4.30 7.66
CA ASN A 276 6.78 -2.85 7.57
C ASN A 276 5.38 -2.28 7.24
N SER A 277 4.67 -1.84 8.28
CA SER A 277 3.36 -1.18 8.14
C SER A 277 3.39 0.32 8.44
N THR A 278 4.59 0.90 8.65
CA THR A 278 4.70 2.19 9.35
C THR A 278 5.74 3.16 8.81
N ILE A 279 6.75 2.76 8.03
CA ILE A 279 7.83 3.69 7.64
C ILE A 279 8.27 3.52 6.19
N PHE A 280 8.34 4.63 5.45
CA PHE A 280 8.80 4.71 4.06
C PHE A 280 10.06 5.58 3.97
N PHE A 281 10.80 5.42 2.88
CA PHE A 281 12.04 6.14 2.61
C PHE A 281 11.93 7.04 1.37
N ASN A 282 12.82 8.02 1.26
CA ASN A 282 12.89 8.94 0.12
C ASN A 282 13.64 8.39 -1.09
N ALA A 283 13.94 7.09 -1.13
CA ALA A 283 14.75 6.46 -2.16
C ALA A 283 14.25 5.05 -2.50
N PRO A 284 14.60 4.50 -3.69
CA PRO A 284 14.33 3.11 -4.02
C PRO A 284 14.83 2.17 -2.93
N THR A 285 13.95 1.31 -2.43
CA THR A 285 14.26 0.44 -1.31
C THR A 285 13.86 -0.99 -1.62
N TYR A 286 14.74 -1.93 -1.34
CA TYR A 286 14.32 -3.32 -1.16
C TYR A 286 14.65 -3.77 0.26
N GLY A 287 13.96 -4.77 0.76
CA GLY A 287 14.16 -5.20 2.13
C GLY A 287 13.62 -6.58 2.40
N ASN A 288 13.86 -7.08 3.61
CA ASN A 288 13.30 -8.34 4.05
C ASN A 288 12.96 -8.34 5.52
N SER A 289 12.15 -9.32 5.90
CA SER A 289 11.95 -9.70 7.30
C SER A 289 11.89 -11.22 7.37
N SER A 290 13.01 -11.86 7.68
CA SER A 290 13.16 -13.32 7.66
C SER A 290 12.68 -13.97 8.97
N VAL A 291 11.52 -13.54 9.46
CA VAL A 291 10.91 -14.03 10.70
C VAL A 291 9.52 -14.60 10.44
N GLY A 292 9.10 -15.54 11.28
CA GLY A 292 7.72 -16.01 11.32
C GLY A 292 6.93 -15.26 12.39
N VAL A 293 5.68 -14.90 12.10
CA VAL A 293 4.76 -14.38 13.11
C VAL A 293 4.44 -15.51 14.09
N LYS A 294 4.86 -15.31 15.35
CA LYS A 294 4.84 -16.35 16.40
C LYS A 294 5.55 -17.66 15.99
N GLY A 295 6.41 -17.63 14.98
CA GLY A 295 7.04 -18.82 14.38
C GLY A 295 6.07 -19.77 13.64
N LEU A 296 4.81 -19.36 13.42
CA LEU A 296 3.76 -20.24 12.89
C LEU A 296 3.43 -19.96 11.41
N TYR A 297 3.41 -18.70 11.00
CA TYR A 297 3.10 -18.28 9.63
C TYR A 297 3.99 -17.13 9.20
N SER A 298 4.10 -16.92 7.89
CA SER A 298 4.93 -15.89 7.28
C SER A 298 4.41 -14.48 7.55
N VAL A 299 5.32 -13.51 7.51
CA VAL A 299 4.98 -12.08 7.48
C VAL A 299 4.11 -11.75 6.26
N ALA A 300 4.37 -12.40 5.12
CA ALA A 300 3.59 -12.22 3.90
C ALA A 300 2.11 -12.63 4.10
N ARG A 301 1.83 -13.78 4.73
CA ARG A 301 0.46 -14.19 5.07
C ARG A 301 -0.18 -13.25 6.08
N PHE A 302 0.56 -12.79 7.07
CA PHE A 302 0.07 -11.81 8.05
C PHE A 302 -0.41 -10.51 7.38
N ALA A 303 0.37 -9.99 6.43
CA ALA A 303 0.06 -8.76 5.71
C ALA A 303 -1.19 -8.87 4.80
N LEU A 304 -1.62 -10.09 4.47
CA LEU A 304 -2.86 -10.33 3.72
C LEU A 304 -4.09 -10.51 4.62
N GLY A 305 -3.93 -10.45 5.96
CA GLY A 305 -5.02 -10.70 6.89
C GLY A 305 -6.09 -9.60 6.93
N ASN A 306 -5.81 -8.41 6.41
CA ASN A 306 -6.78 -7.32 6.33
C ASN A 306 -6.45 -6.32 5.20
N ALA A 307 -7.45 -5.51 4.83
CA ALA A 307 -7.34 -4.53 3.75
C ALA A 307 -6.35 -3.39 4.01
N ARG A 308 -6.13 -2.99 5.28
CA ARG A 308 -5.16 -1.93 5.60
C ARG A 308 -3.75 -2.35 5.20
N GLU A 309 -3.32 -3.53 5.63
CA GLU A 309 -1.95 -3.99 5.36
C GLU A 309 -1.74 -4.32 3.88
N ALA A 310 -2.74 -4.87 3.18
CA ALA A 310 -2.71 -5.01 1.73
C ALA A 310 -2.58 -3.64 1.02
N GLY A 311 -3.27 -2.61 1.52
CA GLY A 311 -3.12 -1.23 1.07
C GLY A 311 -1.72 -0.66 1.32
N ILE A 312 -1.08 -0.95 2.45
CA ILE A 312 0.30 -0.55 2.71
C ILE A 312 1.27 -1.23 1.73
N LEU A 313 1.10 -2.51 1.43
CA LEU A 313 1.90 -3.22 0.44
C LEU A 313 1.79 -2.57 -0.94
N TYR A 314 0.58 -2.17 -1.36
CA TYR A 314 0.38 -1.40 -2.59
C TYR A 314 1.14 -0.06 -2.54
N LEU A 315 1.02 0.69 -1.45
CA LEU A 315 1.73 1.96 -1.29
C LEU A 315 3.25 1.78 -1.32
N GLN A 316 3.79 0.72 -0.73
CA GLN A 316 5.21 0.38 -0.82
C GLN A 316 5.61 0.15 -2.28
N TYR A 317 4.90 -0.74 -2.96
CA TYR A 317 5.15 -1.08 -4.35
C TYR A 317 5.15 0.16 -5.25
N ARG A 318 4.18 1.05 -5.02
CA ARG A 318 4.02 2.30 -5.77
C ARG A 318 4.90 3.46 -5.28
N SER A 319 5.62 3.29 -4.17
CA SER A 319 6.61 4.23 -3.68
C SER A 319 8.04 3.71 -3.89
N ASN A 320 8.24 2.79 -4.84
CA ASN A 320 9.51 2.16 -5.14
C ASN A 320 10.12 1.36 -3.96
N HIS A 321 9.27 0.67 -3.18
CA HIS A 321 9.69 -0.25 -2.12
C HIS A 321 9.23 -1.68 -2.45
N LEU A 322 10.12 -2.67 -2.31
CA LEU A 322 9.80 -4.09 -2.50
C LEU A 322 10.39 -4.93 -1.37
N TYR A 323 9.53 -5.66 -0.65
CA TYR A 323 9.96 -6.54 0.43
C TYR A 323 9.92 -8.01 0.02
N ILE A 324 10.84 -8.77 0.60
CA ILE A 324 10.97 -10.22 0.43
C ILE A 324 10.72 -10.90 1.78
N TYR A 325 9.89 -11.95 1.78
CA TYR A 325 9.58 -12.71 2.98
C TYR A 325 9.74 -14.23 2.72
N PRO A 326 10.25 -15.01 3.68
CA PRO A 326 10.17 -16.46 3.59
C PRO A 326 8.73 -16.95 3.80
N SER A 327 8.36 -18.05 3.14
CA SER A 327 7.06 -18.71 3.31
C SER A 327 6.88 -19.32 4.70
N VAL A 328 7.98 -19.56 5.42
CA VAL A 328 8.05 -20.23 6.72
C VAL A 328 7.32 -21.58 6.68
N ARG A 329 6.06 -21.63 7.13
CA ARG A 329 5.23 -22.84 7.22
C ARG A 329 4.01 -22.81 6.31
N ASP A 330 3.82 -21.73 5.54
CA ASP A 330 2.61 -21.52 4.72
C ASP A 330 2.62 -22.28 3.39
N HIS A 331 3.62 -23.15 3.17
CA HIS A 331 3.79 -23.90 1.93
C HIS A 331 4.42 -25.28 2.21
N ALA A 332 5.62 -25.29 2.80
CA ALA A 332 6.24 -26.48 3.39
C ALA A 332 6.30 -26.29 4.92
N PRO A 333 6.18 -27.34 5.75
CA PRO A 333 6.19 -28.77 5.41
C PRO A 333 4.83 -29.35 5.02
N PHE A 334 3.73 -28.61 5.18
CA PHE A 334 2.39 -29.15 5.06
C PHE A 334 1.94 -29.45 3.62
N LYS A 335 2.70 -29.01 2.61
CA LYS A 335 2.36 -29.12 1.18
C LYS A 335 1.00 -28.50 0.86
N VAL A 336 0.71 -27.37 1.49
CA VAL A 336 -0.53 -26.60 1.31
C VAL A 336 -0.17 -25.13 1.20
N ASP A 337 -0.70 -24.45 0.19
CA ASP A 337 -0.70 -22.98 0.08
C ASP A 337 -1.71 -22.41 1.09
N ARG A 338 -1.19 -21.73 2.13
CA ARG A 338 -2.01 -21.10 3.18
C ARG A 338 -2.27 -19.61 2.96
N PHE A 339 -1.84 -19.05 1.83
CA PHE A 339 -2.03 -17.64 1.52
C PHE A 339 -3.47 -17.39 1.05
N PRO A 340 -4.17 -16.39 1.64
CA PRO A 340 -5.53 -16.07 1.24
C PRO A 340 -5.61 -15.42 -0.15
N ALA A 341 -4.51 -14.87 -0.65
CA ALA A 341 -4.39 -14.21 -1.94
C ALA A 341 -2.96 -14.30 -2.48
N ASN A 342 -2.80 -14.24 -3.79
CA ASN A 342 -1.52 -13.98 -4.45
C ASN A 342 -1.51 -12.51 -4.90
N ILE A 343 -0.41 -11.79 -4.67
CA ILE A 343 -0.32 -10.35 -4.94
C ILE A 343 1.06 -9.96 -5.49
N PRO A 344 1.17 -8.90 -6.29
CA PRO A 344 2.44 -8.50 -6.91
C PRO A 344 3.32 -7.58 -6.05
N TYR A 345 2.92 -7.26 -4.82
CA TYR A 345 3.57 -6.22 -4.00
C TYR A 345 4.79 -6.67 -3.21
N TYR A 346 5.04 -7.97 -3.13
CA TYR A 346 6.21 -8.56 -2.47
C TYR A 346 6.69 -9.80 -3.21
N LEU A 347 7.83 -10.35 -2.78
CA LEU A 347 8.27 -11.68 -3.16
C LEU A 347 8.22 -12.62 -1.96
N VAL A 348 7.76 -13.85 -2.16
CA VAL A 348 7.84 -14.90 -1.14
C VAL A 348 8.82 -15.97 -1.56
N SER A 349 9.85 -16.21 -0.75
CA SER A 349 10.81 -17.28 -0.97
C SER A 349 10.34 -18.58 -0.33
N ARG A 350 10.51 -19.71 -1.04
CA ARG A 350 10.29 -21.04 -0.46
C ARG A 350 11.33 -21.33 0.60
N GLY A 351 10.88 -21.48 1.85
CA GLY A 351 11.72 -21.90 2.97
C GLY A 351 11.53 -21.03 4.21
N LYS A 352 12.57 -20.95 5.04
CA LYS A 352 12.63 -20.18 6.29
C LYS A 352 13.73 -19.11 6.19
N SER A 353 14.18 -18.58 7.34
CA SER A 353 15.32 -17.67 7.45
C SER A 353 16.48 -18.10 6.53
N GLY A 354 16.99 -17.17 5.73
CA GLY A 354 18.06 -17.42 4.77
C GLY A 354 17.60 -17.75 3.34
N SER A 355 16.37 -18.22 3.16
CA SER A 355 15.85 -18.60 1.82
C SER A 355 15.60 -17.41 0.90
N ASP A 356 15.49 -16.21 1.47
CA ASP A 356 15.26 -14.92 0.82
C ASP A 356 16.54 -14.28 0.26
N TRP A 357 17.73 -14.76 0.65
CA TRP A 357 19.00 -14.20 0.18
C TRP A 357 19.17 -14.17 -1.34
N PRO A 358 18.90 -15.26 -2.09
CA PRO A 358 19.00 -15.23 -3.54
C PRO A 358 18.06 -14.22 -4.19
N PHE A 359 16.91 -13.96 -3.55
CA PHE A 359 15.90 -13.01 -4.02
C PHE A 359 16.34 -11.57 -3.79
N MET A 360 16.83 -11.26 -2.60
CA MET A 360 17.37 -9.93 -2.29
C MET A 360 18.51 -9.57 -3.24
N LEU A 361 19.43 -10.51 -3.50
CA LEU A 361 20.53 -10.30 -4.43
C LEU A 361 20.05 -10.17 -5.89
N ALA A 362 19.04 -10.93 -6.30
CA ALA A 362 18.44 -10.78 -7.62
C ALA A 362 17.78 -9.40 -7.80
N VAL A 363 17.02 -8.93 -6.82
CA VAL A 363 16.38 -7.61 -6.83
C VAL A 363 17.41 -6.49 -6.91
N ALA A 364 18.47 -6.55 -6.08
CA ALA A 364 19.56 -5.58 -6.13
C ALA A 364 20.22 -5.52 -7.52
N ASN A 365 20.53 -6.69 -8.11
CA ASN A 365 21.14 -6.78 -9.43
C ASN A 365 20.21 -6.29 -10.55
N ILE A 366 18.90 -6.54 -10.47
CA ILE A 366 17.92 -6.01 -11.43
C ILE A 366 17.88 -4.49 -11.35
N MET A 367 17.74 -3.92 -10.15
CA MET A 367 17.70 -2.48 -9.94
C MET A 367 18.96 -1.78 -10.45
N ALA A 368 20.12 -2.41 -10.30
CA ALA A 368 21.39 -1.90 -10.83
C ALA A 368 21.52 -2.01 -12.35
N ALA A 369 20.96 -3.06 -12.94
CA ALA A 369 21.16 -3.41 -14.35
C ALA A 369 20.40 -2.50 -15.33
N PHE A 370 19.34 -1.81 -14.88
CA PHE A 370 18.67 -0.82 -15.72
C PHE A 370 19.68 0.23 -16.21
N LYS A 371 19.54 0.69 -17.45
CA LYS A 371 20.28 1.86 -17.94
C LYS A 371 19.98 3.08 -17.04
N PRO A 372 20.93 4.01 -16.84
CA PRO A 372 20.74 5.15 -15.93
C PRO A 372 19.45 5.95 -16.18
N GLU A 373 19.18 6.28 -17.44
CA GLU A 373 17.99 7.02 -17.87
C GLU A 373 16.69 6.22 -17.67
N VAL A 374 16.75 4.90 -17.87
CA VAL A 374 15.61 4.00 -17.66
C VAL A 374 15.29 3.90 -16.17
N LYS A 375 16.30 3.68 -15.31
CA LYS A 375 16.09 3.62 -13.86
C LYS A 375 15.51 4.93 -13.32
N LYS A 376 16.06 6.06 -13.77
CA LYS A 376 15.54 7.39 -13.41
C LYS A 376 14.08 7.55 -13.79
N HIS A 377 13.73 7.23 -15.04
CA HIS A 377 12.34 7.28 -15.52
C HIS A 377 11.42 6.38 -14.68
N LEU A 378 11.86 5.15 -14.39
CA LEU A 378 11.11 4.19 -13.56
C LEU A 378 10.87 4.73 -12.14
N VAL A 379 11.87 5.35 -11.51
CA VAL A 379 11.75 5.91 -10.16
C VAL A 379 10.78 7.10 -10.14
N GLU A 380 10.97 8.07 -11.04
CA GLU A 380 10.16 9.30 -11.11
C GLU A 380 8.69 9.02 -11.43
N ASN A 381 8.44 7.97 -12.23
CA ASN A 381 7.10 7.51 -12.57
C ASN A 381 6.62 6.37 -11.68
N ASN A 382 7.30 6.11 -10.55
CA ASN A 382 7.15 4.99 -9.60
C ASN A 382 6.85 3.58 -10.18
N LEU A 383 7.35 3.31 -11.39
CA LEU A 383 7.23 2.04 -12.09
C LEU A 383 8.39 1.08 -11.77
N LEU A 384 9.33 1.46 -10.89
CA LEU A 384 10.51 0.66 -10.63
C LEU A 384 10.15 -0.72 -10.10
N MET A 385 9.37 -0.84 -9.03
CA MET A 385 9.05 -2.15 -8.44
C MET A 385 8.10 -2.99 -9.30
N PRO A 386 7.11 -2.41 -10.01
CA PRO A 386 6.43 -3.09 -11.11
C PRO A 386 7.37 -3.72 -12.13
N THR A 387 8.36 -2.95 -12.58
CA THR A 387 9.31 -3.42 -13.59
C THR A 387 10.27 -4.46 -13.00
N VAL A 388 10.70 -4.31 -11.76
CA VAL A 388 11.53 -5.31 -11.05
C VAL A 388 10.78 -6.64 -10.93
N GLN A 389 9.50 -6.64 -10.54
CA GLN A 389 8.67 -7.85 -10.49
C GLN A 389 8.52 -8.50 -11.87
N MET A 390 8.29 -7.70 -12.91
CA MET A 390 8.24 -8.18 -14.28
C MET A 390 9.55 -8.88 -14.67
N VAL A 391 10.69 -8.22 -14.48
CA VAL A 391 12.01 -8.77 -14.81
C VAL A 391 12.31 -10.01 -13.98
N PHE A 392 12.01 -10.00 -12.69
CA PHE A 392 12.25 -11.14 -11.79
C PHE A 392 11.49 -12.38 -12.26
N ARG A 393 10.19 -12.26 -12.57
CA ARG A 393 9.37 -13.38 -13.01
C ARG A 393 9.77 -13.88 -14.42
N ARG A 394 10.02 -12.97 -15.37
CA ARG A 394 10.50 -13.31 -16.73
C ARG A 394 11.90 -13.90 -16.76
N GLY A 395 12.73 -13.49 -15.80
CA GLY A 395 14.12 -13.88 -15.68
C GLY A 395 14.32 -15.25 -15.02
N GLN A 396 13.26 -15.97 -14.64
CA GLN A 396 13.42 -17.33 -14.12
C GLN A 396 13.72 -18.34 -15.23
N ASP A 397 14.41 -19.43 -14.87
CA ASP A 397 14.75 -20.51 -15.80
C ASP A 397 13.53 -21.23 -16.35
N ILE A 398 12.47 -21.35 -15.53
CA ILE A 398 11.19 -21.95 -15.95
C ILE A 398 10.49 -21.16 -17.07
N VAL A 399 10.83 -19.89 -17.28
CA VAL A 399 10.25 -19.03 -18.32
C VAL A 399 11.17 -19.02 -19.54
N ALA A 400 11.21 -20.10 -20.32
CA ALA A 400 12.19 -20.24 -21.40
C ALA A 400 11.95 -19.27 -22.57
N LYS A 401 10.69 -19.03 -22.94
CA LYS A 401 10.28 -18.12 -24.03
C LYS A 401 9.24 -17.08 -23.55
N PRO A 402 9.01 -15.98 -24.30
CA PRO A 402 8.10 -14.92 -23.87
C PRO A 402 6.68 -15.39 -23.53
N SER A 403 6.13 -16.38 -24.26
CA SER A 403 4.80 -16.92 -23.99
C SER A 403 4.69 -17.67 -22.67
N ASP A 404 5.79 -18.24 -22.17
CA ASP A 404 5.80 -18.97 -20.90
C ASP A 404 5.54 -18.04 -19.73
N TYR A 405 5.73 -16.74 -19.94
CA TYR A 405 5.40 -15.72 -18.94
C TYR A 405 3.92 -15.67 -18.62
N LEU A 406 3.03 -16.13 -19.49
CA LEU A 406 1.59 -16.17 -19.20
C LEU A 406 1.18 -17.48 -18.51
N LEU A 407 2.09 -18.42 -18.26
CA LEU A 407 1.78 -19.68 -17.61
C LEU A 407 1.69 -19.54 -16.08
N PRO A 408 0.87 -20.36 -15.40
CA PRO A 408 0.80 -20.44 -13.94
C PRO A 408 2.16 -20.51 -13.24
N THR A 409 3.09 -21.30 -13.78
CA THR A 409 4.42 -21.56 -13.21
C THR A 409 5.33 -20.33 -13.19
N ALA A 410 5.06 -19.30 -13.99
CA ALA A 410 5.76 -18.02 -13.93
C ALA A 410 5.27 -17.13 -12.78
N HIS A 411 4.12 -17.46 -12.18
CA HIS A 411 3.43 -16.63 -11.18
C HIS A 411 3.00 -17.35 -9.90
N PRO A 412 3.84 -18.22 -9.29
CA PRO A 412 3.47 -18.87 -8.05
C PRO A 412 3.32 -17.88 -6.89
N THR A 413 2.54 -18.24 -5.88
CA THR A 413 2.47 -17.51 -4.60
C THR A 413 3.83 -17.51 -3.89
N VAL A 414 4.55 -18.63 -3.99
CA VAL A 414 5.85 -18.87 -3.34
C VAL A 414 6.86 -19.33 -4.39
N PHE A 415 7.90 -18.55 -4.57
CA PHE A 415 8.94 -18.80 -5.56
C PHE A 415 10.02 -19.75 -5.05
N ASP A 416 10.55 -20.59 -5.94
CA ASP A 416 11.71 -21.42 -5.67
C ASP A 416 13.00 -20.68 -6.07
N GLY A 417 13.89 -20.42 -5.11
CA GLY A 417 15.15 -19.73 -5.36
C GLY A 417 16.06 -20.45 -6.37
N LYS A 418 15.87 -21.75 -6.61
CA LYS A 418 16.61 -22.52 -7.61
C LYS A 418 16.30 -22.12 -9.05
N GLN A 419 15.18 -21.44 -9.29
CA GLN A 419 14.77 -21.00 -10.62
C GLN A 419 15.31 -19.61 -10.98
N ILE A 420 16.01 -18.94 -10.05
CA ILE A 420 16.54 -17.59 -10.26
C ILE A 420 17.76 -17.64 -11.18
N ASN A 421 17.59 -17.10 -12.39
CA ASN A 421 18.70 -16.86 -13.31
C ASN A 421 19.07 -15.38 -13.34
N ARG A 422 20.02 -14.98 -12.49
CA ARG A 422 20.44 -13.58 -12.35
C ARG A 422 21.07 -13.01 -13.61
N GLU A 423 21.78 -13.80 -14.41
CA GLU A 423 22.38 -13.31 -15.64
C GLU A 423 21.29 -12.90 -16.65
N LYS A 424 20.28 -13.77 -16.82
CA LYS A 424 19.10 -13.48 -17.64
C LYS A 424 18.35 -12.25 -17.14
N MET A 425 18.18 -12.10 -15.83
CA MET A 425 17.54 -10.93 -15.21
C MET A 425 18.31 -9.63 -15.50
N VAL A 426 19.65 -9.65 -15.37
CA VAL A 426 20.52 -8.49 -15.66
C VAL A 426 20.41 -8.11 -17.14
N ARG A 427 20.51 -9.07 -18.06
CA ARG A 427 20.37 -8.82 -19.50
C ARG A 427 19.00 -8.25 -19.85
N LEU A 428 17.94 -8.82 -19.28
CA LEU A 428 16.57 -8.37 -19.52
C LEU A 428 16.37 -6.93 -19.01
N ALA A 429 16.77 -6.62 -17.78
CA ALA A 429 16.67 -5.28 -17.22
C ALA A 429 17.43 -4.25 -18.07
N ASN A 430 18.66 -4.57 -18.47
CA ASN A 430 19.50 -3.68 -19.26
C ASN A 430 18.98 -3.44 -20.69
N SER A 431 18.27 -4.41 -21.25
CA SER A 431 17.69 -4.30 -22.59
C SER A 431 16.49 -3.36 -22.69
N LEU A 432 15.80 -3.06 -21.59
CA LEU A 432 14.59 -2.24 -21.60
C LEU A 432 14.88 -0.81 -22.08
N GLN A 433 13.96 -0.27 -22.89
CA GLN A 433 13.93 1.14 -23.29
C GLN A 433 12.70 1.81 -22.71
N ILE A 434 12.73 3.14 -22.52
CA ILE A 434 11.64 3.89 -21.89
C ILE A 434 10.29 3.65 -22.60
N GLY A 435 10.27 3.67 -23.93
CA GLY A 435 9.05 3.47 -24.73
C GLY A 435 8.45 2.06 -24.65
N ASP A 436 9.24 1.08 -24.17
CA ASP A 436 8.86 -0.33 -24.09
C ASP A 436 8.37 -0.73 -22.70
N ILE A 437 8.45 0.17 -21.70
CA ILE A 437 8.04 -0.11 -20.32
C ILE A 437 6.50 -0.26 -20.28
N PRO A 438 5.98 -1.45 -19.93
CA PRO A 438 4.54 -1.61 -19.75
C PRO A 438 4.06 -0.85 -18.51
N PRO A 439 2.81 -0.35 -18.48
CA PRO A 439 2.26 0.28 -17.29
C PRO A 439 2.02 -0.76 -16.18
N MET A 440 1.87 -0.29 -14.95
CA MET A 440 1.28 -1.09 -13.88
C MET A 440 -0.24 -1.19 -14.12
N VAL A 441 -0.78 -2.41 -14.16
CA VAL A 441 -2.22 -2.63 -14.34
C VAL A 441 -2.98 -2.13 -13.11
N VAL A 442 -4.03 -1.34 -13.35
CA VAL A 442 -4.95 -0.83 -12.33
C VAL A 442 -6.32 -1.50 -12.52
N LEU A 443 -6.76 -2.25 -11.52
CA LEU A 443 -8.01 -2.98 -11.44
C LEU A 443 -9.06 -2.18 -10.68
N LYS A 444 -10.30 -2.23 -11.15
CA LYS A 444 -11.46 -1.68 -10.47
C LYS A 444 -12.62 -2.65 -10.57
N VAL A 445 -13.19 -3.03 -9.42
CA VAL A 445 -14.44 -3.79 -9.37
C VAL A 445 -15.59 -2.84 -9.68
N LEU A 446 -16.33 -3.10 -10.76
CA LEU A 446 -17.51 -2.34 -11.14
C LEU A 446 -18.78 -2.94 -10.54
N GLN A 447 -18.85 -4.26 -10.51
CA GLN A 447 -19.97 -5.03 -9.98
C GLN A 447 -19.49 -6.39 -9.48
N GLU A 448 -20.11 -6.93 -8.44
CA GLU A 448 -19.86 -8.30 -7.99
C GLU A 448 -21.14 -8.92 -7.40
N SER A 449 -21.25 -10.24 -7.49
CA SER A 449 -22.33 -10.98 -6.83
C SER A 449 -22.13 -11.02 -5.32
N ASP A 450 -23.23 -11.03 -4.58
CA ASP A 450 -23.21 -11.33 -3.14
C ASP A 450 -22.96 -12.83 -2.94
N VAL A 451 -22.21 -13.17 -1.89
CA VAL A 451 -21.85 -14.55 -1.55
C VAL A 451 -21.70 -14.66 -0.05
N SER A 452 -22.00 -15.83 0.51
CA SER A 452 -21.71 -16.13 1.91
C SER A 452 -20.21 -16.02 2.17
N ALA A 453 -19.83 -15.16 3.12
CA ALA A 453 -18.47 -14.99 3.58
C ALA A 453 -18.19 -15.86 4.82
N PRO A 454 -16.95 -16.31 5.03
CA PRO A 454 -16.60 -17.05 6.24
C PRO A 454 -16.69 -16.16 7.48
N ALA A 455 -17.07 -16.74 8.62
CA ALA A 455 -17.06 -16.03 9.90
C ALA A 455 -15.68 -15.40 10.15
N GLY A 456 -15.65 -14.10 10.41
CA GLY A 456 -14.41 -13.37 10.66
C GLY A 456 -13.49 -13.14 9.44
N ARG A 457 -13.89 -13.52 8.21
CA ARG A 457 -13.15 -13.22 6.98
C ARG A 457 -14.00 -12.50 5.95
N GLY A 458 -13.63 -11.25 5.68
CA GLY A 458 -14.30 -10.41 4.69
C GLY A 458 -15.66 -9.88 5.13
N ASN A 459 -16.28 -9.09 4.27
CA ASN A 459 -17.63 -8.55 4.49
C ASN A 459 -18.72 -9.48 3.92
N SER A 460 -20.00 -9.07 3.96
CA SER A 460 -21.13 -9.84 3.41
C SER A 460 -21.05 -10.16 1.91
N LYS A 461 -20.07 -9.62 1.18
CA LYS A 461 -19.77 -9.92 -0.23
C LYS A 461 -18.54 -10.81 -0.41
N GLY A 462 -17.96 -11.30 0.68
CA GLY A 462 -16.70 -12.03 0.69
C GLY A 462 -15.47 -11.16 0.40
N VAL A 463 -15.57 -9.82 0.48
CA VAL A 463 -14.43 -8.93 0.19
C VAL A 463 -13.40 -9.02 1.29
N VAL A 464 -12.20 -9.50 0.97
CA VAL A 464 -11.05 -9.46 1.89
C VAL A 464 -10.35 -8.11 1.76
N PHE A 465 -10.00 -7.72 0.53
CA PHE A 465 -9.47 -6.40 0.20
C PHE A 465 -9.60 -6.09 -1.29
N ASP A 466 -9.56 -4.79 -1.60
CA ASP A 466 -9.39 -4.24 -2.95
C ASP A 466 -8.23 -3.26 -2.95
N THR A 467 -7.28 -3.48 -3.84
CA THR A 467 -6.16 -2.58 -4.11
C THR A 467 -5.97 -2.43 -5.62
N PRO A 468 -5.32 -1.37 -6.10
CA PRO A 468 -5.22 -1.12 -7.54
C PRO A 468 -4.62 -2.25 -8.36
N SER A 469 -3.72 -3.09 -7.86
CA SER A 469 -3.19 -4.24 -8.63
C SER A 469 -3.45 -5.60 -7.96
N ALA A 470 -4.33 -5.64 -6.95
CA ALA A 470 -4.73 -6.89 -6.33
C ALA A 470 -6.14 -6.83 -5.72
N ILE A 471 -6.97 -7.80 -6.10
CA ILE A 471 -8.34 -7.99 -5.58
C ILE A 471 -8.38 -9.34 -4.89
N ALA A 472 -8.89 -9.40 -3.66
CA ALA A 472 -9.03 -10.65 -2.92
C ALA A 472 -10.45 -10.86 -2.41
N ARG A 473 -10.98 -12.06 -2.67
CA ARG A 473 -12.27 -12.54 -2.19
C ARG A 473 -12.11 -13.84 -1.43
N ALA A 474 -12.97 -14.04 -0.43
CA ALA A 474 -13.13 -15.30 0.28
C ALA A 474 -14.60 -15.72 0.17
N VAL A 475 -14.82 -16.95 -0.27
CA VAL A 475 -16.15 -17.53 -0.42
C VAL A 475 -16.24 -18.80 0.42
N THR A 476 -17.44 -19.13 0.92
CA THR A 476 -17.71 -20.38 1.64
C THR A 476 -18.51 -21.38 0.81
N THR A 477 -18.68 -22.58 1.38
CA THR A 477 -19.22 -23.81 0.73
C THR A 477 -20.38 -23.60 -0.24
N ALA A 478 -20.26 -24.30 -1.38
CA ALA A 478 -21.25 -24.69 -2.38
C ALA A 478 -22.61 -23.95 -2.36
N GLY A 479 -22.77 -23.01 -3.29
CA GLY A 479 -24.09 -22.49 -3.65
C GLY A 479 -24.06 -21.81 -5.01
N GLU A 480 -23.20 -20.80 -5.18
CA GLU A 480 -23.16 -20.01 -6.42
C GLU A 480 -21.73 -19.60 -6.79
N PRO A 481 -21.37 -19.56 -8.08
CA PRO A 481 -20.11 -19.01 -8.53
C PRO A 481 -19.94 -17.55 -8.10
N LYS A 482 -18.72 -17.15 -7.74
CA LYS A 482 -18.42 -15.73 -7.53
C LYS A 482 -18.31 -15.05 -8.89
N SER A 483 -19.13 -14.03 -9.14
CA SER A 483 -19.02 -13.18 -10.33
C SER A 483 -18.44 -11.81 -9.97
N LEU A 484 -17.49 -11.35 -10.77
CA LEU A 484 -16.94 -9.99 -10.71
C LEU A 484 -16.91 -9.38 -12.11
N THR A 485 -17.45 -8.18 -12.28
CA THR A 485 -17.14 -7.35 -13.44
C THR A 485 -16.01 -6.40 -13.06
N VAL A 486 -14.87 -6.55 -13.71
CA VAL A 486 -13.63 -5.83 -13.40
C VAL A 486 -13.17 -5.06 -14.63
N SER A 487 -12.75 -3.81 -14.40
CA SER A 487 -12.19 -2.92 -15.42
C SER A 487 -10.71 -2.65 -15.17
N VAL A 488 -9.96 -2.49 -16.26
CA VAL A 488 -8.57 -2.00 -16.29
C VAL A 488 -8.44 -0.60 -16.90
N GLU A 489 -9.54 0.11 -17.12
CA GLU A 489 -9.56 1.39 -17.84
C GLU A 489 -8.79 2.51 -17.13
N GLU A 490 -8.56 2.40 -15.82
CA GLU A 490 -7.72 3.33 -15.05
C GLU A 490 -6.21 3.06 -15.20
N THR A 491 -5.82 2.05 -16.00
CA THR A 491 -4.42 1.79 -16.33
C THR A 491 -3.87 2.89 -17.24
N ALA A 492 -2.72 3.46 -16.90
CA ALA A 492 -2.10 4.51 -17.70
C ALA A 492 -1.79 4.06 -19.14
N GLY A 493 -2.15 4.90 -20.12
CA GLY A 493 -1.93 4.64 -21.55
C GLY A 493 -3.01 3.79 -22.23
N VAL A 494 -4.10 3.43 -21.54
CA VAL A 494 -5.26 2.74 -22.15
C VAL A 494 -5.90 3.59 -23.25
N SER A 495 -6.04 4.91 -23.00
CA SER A 495 -6.61 5.88 -23.97
C SER A 495 -5.82 5.97 -25.27
N ASP A 496 -4.55 5.59 -25.25
CA ASP A 496 -3.62 5.79 -26.38
C ASP A 496 -3.71 4.63 -27.39
N GLY A 497 -4.53 3.61 -27.12
CA GLY A 497 -4.79 2.47 -28.01
C GLY A 497 -3.62 1.48 -28.17
N GLY A 498 -2.48 1.72 -27.53
CA GLY A 498 -1.25 0.93 -27.67
C GLY A 498 -1.11 -0.24 -26.68
N LEU A 499 -2.18 -0.62 -25.97
CA LEU A 499 -2.16 -1.68 -24.95
C LEU A 499 -3.10 -2.82 -25.31
N THR A 500 -2.63 -4.05 -25.12
CA THR A 500 -3.47 -5.26 -25.13
C THR A 500 -3.49 -5.87 -23.75
N PHE A 501 -4.66 -6.30 -23.27
CA PHE A 501 -4.79 -6.93 -21.96
C PHE A 501 -4.99 -8.43 -22.08
N HIS A 502 -4.23 -9.17 -21.28
CA HIS A 502 -4.30 -10.63 -21.18
C HIS A 502 -4.85 -11.01 -19.81
N TRP A 503 -5.93 -11.77 -19.80
CA TRP A 503 -6.59 -12.28 -18.61
C TRP A 503 -6.39 -13.80 -18.57
N VAL A 504 -5.65 -14.29 -17.59
CA VAL A 504 -5.18 -15.68 -17.58
C VAL A 504 -5.43 -16.33 -16.23
N VAL A 505 -5.94 -17.56 -16.22
CA VAL A 505 -6.06 -18.37 -14.99
C VAL A 505 -4.65 -18.81 -14.59
N LEU A 506 -4.18 -18.34 -13.44
CA LEU A 506 -2.86 -18.63 -12.87
C LEU A 506 -2.91 -19.68 -11.76
N GLU A 507 -4.06 -19.88 -11.14
CA GLU A 507 -4.30 -20.94 -10.17
C GLU A 507 -5.74 -21.42 -10.26
N GLY A 508 -5.95 -22.73 -10.17
CA GLY A 508 -7.26 -23.37 -10.23
C GLY A 508 -7.55 -24.12 -11.52
N ASP A 509 -8.72 -24.76 -11.57
CA ASP A 509 -9.21 -25.47 -12.75
C ASP A 509 -9.77 -24.47 -13.78
N PRO A 510 -9.14 -24.32 -14.96
CA PRO A 510 -9.62 -23.41 -15.99
C PRO A 510 -11.03 -23.73 -16.48
N ALA A 511 -11.50 -24.99 -16.39
CA ALA A 511 -12.85 -25.36 -16.78
C ALA A 511 -13.93 -24.80 -15.82
N LYS A 512 -13.53 -24.35 -14.63
CA LYS A 512 -14.40 -23.76 -13.61
C LYS A 512 -14.32 -22.24 -13.54
N VAL A 513 -13.53 -21.62 -14.41
CA VAL A 513 -13.36 -20.17 -14.50
C VAL A 513 -13.75 -19.69 -15.89
N LYS A 514 -14.72 -18.78 -15.97
CA LYS A 514 -15.11 -18.12 -17.20
C LYS A 514 -14.64 -16.66 -17.17
N ILE A 515 -13.97 -16.22 -18.23
CA ILE A 515 -13.56 -14.82 -18.42
C ILE A 515 -14.21 -14.33 -19.72
N ALA A 516 -15.15 -13.39 -19.62
CA ALA A 516 -15.94 -12.90 -20.72
C ALA A 516 -15.74 -11.39 -20.91
N PRO A 517 -15.10 -10.93 -22.00
CA PRO A 517 -15.02 -9.51 -22.32
C PRO A 517 -16.40 -8.86 -22.41
N ARG A 518 -16.54 -7.67 -21.83
CA ARG A 518 -17.75 -6.83 -21.90
C ARG A 518 -17.65 -5.72 -22.93
N ASN A 519 -16.46 -5.52 -23.49
CA ASN A 519 -16.20 -4.60 -24.59
C ASN A 519 -15.17 -5.18 -25.56
N ALA A 520 -15.11 -4.63 -26.77
CA ALA A 520 -14.20 -5.12 -27.82
C ALA A 520 -12.71 -4.92 -27.47
N ALA A 521 -12.41 -3.92 -26.64
CA ALA A 521 -11.04 -3.62 -26.21
C ALA A 521 -10.52 -4.60 -25.13
N GLY A 522 -11.37 -5.44 -24.55
CA GLY A 522 -11.01 -6.35 -23.46
C GLY A 522 -10.60 -5.63 -22.16
N THR A 523 -10.92 -4.33 -22.03
CA THR A 523 -10.60 -3.50 -20.86
C THR A 523 -11.59 -3.68 -19.72
N THR A 524 -12.76 -4.25 -19.99
CA THR A 524 -13.73 -4.68 -18.98
C THR A 524 -14.10 -6.12 -19.22
N VAL A 525 -14.02 -6.96 -18.20
CA VAL A 525 -14.36 -8.39 -18.26
C VAL A 525 -15.30 -8.77 -17.13
N GLU A 526 -16.20 -9.71 -17.38
CA GLU A 526 -16.86 -10.48 -16.35
C GLU A 526 -16.05 -11.76 -16.09
N ILE A 527 -15.74 -11.99 -14.82
CA ILE A 527 -15.07 -13.19 -14.33
C ILE A 527 -16.07 -13.95 -13.49
N THR A 528 -16.31 -15.21 -13.82
CA THR A 528 -17.12 -16.13 -13.01
C THR A 528 -16.23 -17.26 -12.53
N ALA A 529 -16.04 -17.38 -11.22
CA ALA A 529 -15.21 -18.38 -10.57
C ALA A 529 -16.10 -19.36 -9.78
N SER A 530 -16.21 -20.60 -10.24
CA SER A 530 -16.99 -21.63 -9.57
C SER A 530 -16.20 -22.25 -8.42
N TRP A 531 -16.91 -22.62 -7.36
CA TRP A 531 -16.30 -23.34 -6.24
C TRP A 531 -15.63 -24.63 -6.72
N GLN A 532 -14.38 -24.85 -6.29
CA GLN A 532 -13.62 -26.05 -6.66
C GLN A 532 -12.98 -26.78 -5.48
N GLY A 533 -13.05 -26.22 -4.26
CA GLY A 533 -12.43 -26.78 -3.07
C GLY A 533 -10.90 -26.87 -3.18
N ARG A 534 -10.31 -27.69 -2.30
CA ARG A 534 -8.87 -27.97 -2.30
C ARG A 534 -8.46 -28.80 -3.51
N HIS A 535 -7.48 -28.33 -4.27
CA HIS A 535 -6.99 -28.96 -5.49
C HIS A 535 -5.46 -28.89 -5.58
N ASP A 536 -4.86 -29.60 -6.53
CA ASP A 536 -3.42 -29.48 -6.80
C ASP A 536 -3.11 -28.12 -7.44
N SER A 537 -2.11 -27.44 -6.90
CA SER A 537 -1.66 -26.16 -7.42
C SER A 537 -1.12 -26.31 -8.83
N THR A 538 -1.64 -25.49 -9.74
CA THR A 538 -1.21 -25.44 -11.13
C THR A 538 0.12 -24.72 -11.28
N ALA A 539 0.38 -23.72 -10.44
CA ALA A 539 1.65 -23.00 -10.41
C ALA A 539 2.75 -23.81 -9.73
N THR A 540 2.39 -24.66 -8.76
CA THR A 540 3.37 -25.38 -7.93
C THR A 540 3.01 -26.85 -7.69
N PRO A 541 3.44 -27.77 -8.57
CA PRO A 541 3.12 -29.19 -8.45
C PRO A 541 3.48 -29.79 -7.08
N GLY A 542 2.57 -30.59 -6.54
CA GLY A 542 2.74 -31.26 -5.24
C GLY A 542 2.35 -30.42 -4.02
N ILE A 543 1.78 -29.24 -4.24
CA ILE A 543 1.18 -28.37 -3.23
C ILE A 543 -0.32 -28.33 -3.46
N LYS A 544 -1.09 -28.42 -2.38
CA LYS A 544 -2.54 -28.21 -2.44
C LYS A 544 -2.88 -26.74 -2.25
N SER A 545 -3.86 -26.24 -2.99
CA SER A 545 -4.35 -24.86 -2.90
C SER A 545 -5.87 -24.87 -2.81
N ASP A 546 -6.41 -23.86 -2.13
CA ASP A 546 -7.85 -23.60 -2.06
C ASP A 546 -8.25 -22.39 -2.93
N ARG A 547 -7.31 -21.82 -3.69
CA ARG A 547 -7.46 -20.52 -4.33
C ARG A 547 -7.66 -20.64 -5.84
N ILE A 548 -8.37 -19.69 -6.41
CA ILE A 548 -8.36 -19.40 -7.84
C ILE A 548 -7.64 -18.07 -8.01
N ASP A 549 -6.67 -18.00 -8.92
CA ASP A 549 -6.00 -16.75 -9.28
C ASP A 549 -6.20 -16.46 -10.76
N ILE A 550 -6.54 -15.21 -11.06
CA ILE A 550 -6.56 -14.67 -12.42
C ILE A 550 -5.49 -13.57 -12.50
N GLY A 551 -4.52 -13.75 -13.37
CA GLY A 551 -3.52 -12.75 -13.72
C GLY A 551 -4.01 -11.84 -14.82
N VAL A 552 -3.73 -10.55 -14.68
CA VAL A 552 -4.07 -9.51 -15.65
C VAL A 552 -2.78 -8.80 -16.07
N PHE A 553 -2.46 -8.86 -17.36
CA PHE A 553 -1.21 -8.32 -17.91
C PHE A 553 -1.52 -7.28 -18.97
N ALA A 554 -0.91 -6.10 -18.85
CA ALA A 554 -0.85 -5.15 -19.97
C ALA A 554 0.33 -5.53 -20.85
N GLN A 555 0.12 -5.59 -22.16
CA GLN A 555 1.17 -5.77 -23.15
C GLN A 555 1.39 -4.46 -23.90
N ARG A 556 2.64 -4.00 -23.94
CA ARG A 556 3.13 -2.91 -24.78
C ARG A 556 4.24 -3.45 -25.66
N GLY A 557 4.04 -3.42 -26.98
CA GLY A 557 4.97 -4.05 -27.93
C GLY A 557 5.22 -5.53 -27.55
N ASN A 558 6.47 -5.88 -27.31
CA ASN A 558 6.89 -7.25 -26.96
C ASN A 558 7.00 -7.51 -25.45
N HIS A 559 6.55 -6.57 -24.62
CA HIS A 559 6.69 -6.63 -23.17
C HIS A 559 5.35 -6.72 -22.46
N PHE A 560 5.22 -7.71 -21.60
CA PHE A 560 4.12 -7.83 -20.63
C PHE A 560 4.49 -7.10 -19.34
N SER A 561 3.55 -6.43 -18.71
CA SER A 561 3.69 -5.87 -17.37
C SER A 561 3.89 -6.97 -16.32
N ALA A 562 4.25 -6.57 -15.09
CA ALA A 562 3.95 -7.43 -13.95
C ALA A 562 2.42 -7.70 -13.86
N PRO A 563 2.00 -8.85 -13.33
CA PRO A 563 0.57 -9.14 -13.20
C PRO A 563 -0.06 -8.21 -12.17
N ALA A 564 -1.26 -7.71 -12.46
CA ALA A 564 -2.25 -7.52 -11.40
C ALA A 564 -2.97 -8.87 -11.17
N ILE A 565 -3.42 -9.14 -9.93
CA ILE A 565 -3.95 -10.46 -9.57
C ILE A 565 -5.32 -10.34 -8.91
N ILE A 566 -6.25 -11.19 -9.35
CA ILE A 566 -7.55 -11.37 -8.72
C ILE A 566 -7.57 -12.76 -8.09
N SER A 567 -7.69 -12.82 -6.77
CA SER A 567 -7.71 -14.05 -6.00
C SER A 567 -9.08 -14.33 -5.41
N VAL A 568 -9.57 -15.56 -5.56
CA VAL A 568 -10.78 -16.07 -4.90
C VAL A 568 -10.42 -17.30 -4.07
N ALA A 569 -10.42 -17.17 -2.74
CA ALA A 569 -10.17 -18.27 -1.82
C ALA A 569 -11.45 -19.05 -1.52
N ASN A 570 -11.45 -20.35 -1.78
CA ASN A 570 -12.54 -21.28 -1.49
C ASN A 570 -12.37 -21.88 -0.08
N ILE A 571 -12.88 -21.20 0.94
CA ILE A 571 -12.67 -21.57 2.35
C ILE A 571 -13.80 -22.47 2.83
N LYS A 572 -13.47 -23.69 3.26
CA LYS A 572 -14.46 -24.59 3.86
C LYS A 572 -14.84 -24.08 5.25
N ASN A 573 -16.13 -24.13 5.60
CA ASN A 573 -16.63 -23.64 6.91
C ASN A 573 -16.05 -24.37 8.12
N ASP A 574 -15.40 -25.53 7.93
CA ASP A 574 -14.87 -26.37 9.02
C ASP A 574 -13.36 -26.21 9.26
N ASP A 575 -12.66 -25.33 8.53
CA ASP A 575 -11.18 -25.23 8.52
C ASP A 575 -10.61 -24.18 9.54
N ASP A 576 -11.32 -23.91 10.64
CA ASP A 576 -10.85 -23.02 11.74
C ASP A 576 -9.75 -23.63 12.62
#